data_AF-A0A2S6AZN8-F1
#
_entry.id   AF-A0A2S6AZN8-F1
#
_cell.length_a   1.000
_cell.length_b   1.000
_cell.length_c   1.000
_cell.angle_alpha   90.00
_cell.angle_beta   90.00
_cell.angle_gamma   90.00
#
_symmetry.space_group_name_H-M   'P 1'
#
loop_
_entity.id
_entity.type
_entity.pdbx_description
1 polymer ?
#
loop_
_entity_poly.entity_id
_entity_poly.type
_entity_poly.pdbx_seq_one_letter_code
_entity_poly.pdbx_strand_id
1 'polypeptide(L)' 'MVGLGCVVSWPLLPSRRGALMVQGTGACAFALHFALIGAPTASAACVLSLMQLTVALVVRDRVAKLALDGATLLALL' A
#
# COMPACT_ATOMS: atom_id res chain seq x y z
N MET A 1 -2.28 5.34 -15.31
CA MET A 1 -3.59 5.98 -15.06
C MET A 1 -4.38 5.32 -13.93
N VAL A 2 -4.46 3.98 -13.88
CA VAL A 2 -5.17 3.25 -12.80
C VAL A 2 -4.71 3.65 -11.40
N GLY A 3 -3.40 3.64 -11.12
CA GLY A 3 -2.86 4.00 -9.81
C GLY A 3 -3.21 5.42 -9.35
N LEU A 4 -3.18 6.39 -10.27
CA LEU A 4 -3.55 7.78 -9.97
C LEU A 4 -5.05 7.90 -9.64
N GLY A 5 -5.91 7.22 -10.41
CA GLY A 5 -7.35 7.16 -10.16
C GLY A 5 -7.68 6.56 -8.80
N CYS A 6 -6.95 5.52 -8.37
CA CYS A 6 -7.07 4.95 -7.04
C CYS A 6 -6.71 5.95 -5.93
N VAL A 7 -5.63 6.72 -6.10
CA VAL A 7 -5.15 7.72 -5.11
C VAL A 7 -6.12 8.90 -4.96
N VAL A 8 -6.84 9.27 -6.02
CA VAL A 8 -7.83 10.36 -5.93
C VAL A 8 -9.18 9.86 -5.38
N SER A 9 -9.55 8.61 -5.64
CA SER A 9 -10.88 8.07 -5.27
C SER A 9 -10.97 7.47 -3.87
N TRP A 10 -9.88 6.94 -3.31
CA TRP A 10 -9.93 6.30 -1.98
C TRP A 10 -10.40 7.20 -0.81
N PRO A 11 -10.08 8.51 -0.69
CA PRO A 11 -10.53 9.33 0.43
C PRO A 11 -12.04 9.67 0.34
N LEU A 12 -12.63 9.52 -0.84
CA LEU A 12 -14.05 9.82 -1.08
C LEU A 12 -14.95 8.62 -0.72
N LEU A 13 -14.36 7.46 -0.40
CA LEU A 13 -15.12 6.26 -0.09
C LEU A 13 -15.61 6.26 1.36
N PRO A 14 -16.92 6.05 1.61
CA PRO A 14 -17.49 6.07 2.95
C PRO A 14 -17.12 4.83 3.78
N SER A 15 -16.61 3.77 3.13
CA SER A 15 -16.22 2.53 3.79
C SER A 15 -14.70 2.42 3.93
N ARG A 16 -14.22 2.23 5.16
CA ARG A 16 -12.79 1.98 5.44
C ARG A 16 -12.25 0.80 4.63
N ARG A 17 -13.04 -0.25 4.49
CA ARG A 17 -12.67 -1.44 3.70
C ARG A 17 -12.58 -1.12 2.21
N GLY A 18 -13.53 -0.34 1.66
CA GLY A 18 -13.48 0.10 0.26
C GLY A 18 -12.30 1.01 -0.03
N ALA A 19 -12.02 1.98 0.85
CA ALA A 19 -10.86 2.86 0.74
C ALA A 19 -9.54 2.07 0.70
N LEU A 20 -9.38 1.09 1.60
CA LEU A 20 -8.21 0.21 1.61
C LEU A 20 -8.14 -0.66 0.35
N MET A 21 -9.25 -1.23 -0.13
CA MET A 21 -9.22 -2.03 -1.37
C MET A 21 -8.76 -1.19 -2.58
N VAL A 22 -9.27 0.03 -2.74
CA VAL A 22 -8.88 0.93 -3.84
C VAL A 22 -7.41 1.33 -3.73
N GLN A 23 -6.93 1.65 -2.53
CA GLN A 23 -5.53 1.97 -2.30
C GLN A 23 -4.61 0.76 -2.59
N GLY A 24 -5.05 -0.47 -2.30
CA GLY A 24 -4.34 -1.70 -2.66
C GLY A 24 -4.27 -1.92 -4.17
N THR A 25 -5.36 -1.70 -4.89
CA THR A 25 -5.35 -1.74 -6.37
C THR A 25 -4.36 -0.73 -6.95
N GLY A 26 -4.30 0.48 -6.36
CA GLY A 26 -3.35 1.51 -6.78
C GLY A 26 -1.89 1.09 -6.52
N ALA A 27 -1.59 0.57 -5.34
CA ALA A 27 -0.24 0.11 -4.98
C ALA A 27 0.23 -1.06 -5.86
N CYS A 28 -0.63 -2.01 -6.23
CA CYS A 28 -0.30 -3.05 -7.22
C CYS A 28 0.04 -2.46 -8.59
N ALA A 29 -0.75 -1.48 -9.06
CA ALA A 29 -0.51 -0.84 -10.35
C ALA A 29 0.83 -0.08 -10.37
N PHE A 30 1.19 0.59 -9.28
CA PHE A 30 2.49 1.25 -9.14
C PHE A 30 3.64 0.25 -8.98
N ALA A 31 3.48 -0.82 -8.20
CA ALA A 31 4.50 -1.85 -8.05
C ALA A 31 4.89 -2.47 -9.40
N LEU A 32 3.88 -2.82 -10.21
CA LEU A 32 4.08 -3.37 -11.55
C LEU A 32 4.72 -2.34 -12.48
N HIS A 33 4.25 -1.09 -12.46
CA HIS A 33 4.83 -0.02 -13.27
C HIS A 33 6.31 0.20 -12.95
N PHE A 34 6.65 0.29 -11.66
CA PHE A 34 8.04 0.48 -11.22
C PHE A 34 8.93 -0.74 -11.52
N ALA A 35 8.39 -1.95 -11.44
CA ALA A 35 9.11 -3.15 -11.85
C ALA A 35 9.42 -3.13 -13.35
N LEU A 36 8.46 -2.73 -14.19
CA LEU A 36 8.62 -2.69 -15.65
C LEU A 36 9.61 -1.62 -16.11
N ILE A 37 9.73 -0.50 -15.40
CA ILE A 37 10.72 0.55 -15.73
C ILE A 37 12.08 0.32 -15.05
N GLY A 38 12.27 -0.82 -14.37
CA GLY A 38 13.54 -1.16 -13.72
C GLY A 38 13.86 -0.32 -12.48
N ALA A 39 12.84 0.17 -11.76
CA ALA A 39 12.97 0.90 -10.50
C ALA A 39 12.66 -0.02 -9.30
N PRO A 40 13.58 -0.91 -8.88
CA PRO A 40 13.31 -1.95 -7.90
C PRO A 40 12.98 -1.41 -6.51
N THR A 41 13.58 -0.29 -6.10
CA THR A 41 13.32 0.35 -4.79
C THR A 41 11.90 0.92 -4.72
N ALA A 42 11.45 1.60 -5.77
CA ALA A 42 10.08 2.13 -5.84
C ALA A 42 9.04 1.00 -5.91
N SER A 43 9.37 -0.09 -6.63
CA SER A 43 8.51 -1.29 -6.66
C SER A 43 8.43 -1.95 -5.27
N ALA A 44 9.56 -2.11 -4.58
CA ALA A 44 9.61 -2.65 -3.23
C ALA A 44 8.80 -1.81 -2.23
N ALA A 45 8.89 -0.47 -2.30
CA ALA A 45 8.08 0.42 -1.48
C ALA A 45 6.57 0.23 -1.70
N CYS A 46 6.15 0.01 -2.95
CA CYS A 46 4.75 -0.28 -3.26
C CYS A 46 4.31 -1.64 -2.69
N VAL A 47 5.18 -2.66 -2.73
CA VAL A 47 4.92 -3.98 -2.13
C VAL A 47 4.83 -3.90 -0.61
N LEU A 48 5.70 -3.13 0.05
CA LEU A 48 5.62 -2.89 1.48
C LEU A 48 4.31 -2.20 1.87
N SER A 49 3.89 -1.21 1.08
CA SER A 49 2.58 -0.56 1.26
C SER A 49 1.40 -1.54 1.15
N LEU A 50 1.47 -2.53 0.23
CA LEU A 50 0.46 -3.60 0.13
C LEU A 50 0.41 -4.48 1.38
N MET A 51 1.57 -4.79 1.97
CA MET A 51 1.63 -5.54 3.22
C MET A 51 0.99 -4.76 4.37
N GLN A 52 1.27 -3.46 4.48
CA GLN A 52 0.66 -2.56 5.47
C GLN A 52 -0.87 -2.50 5.31
N LEU A 53 -1.35 -2.40 4.08
CA LEU A 53 -2.79 -2.43 3.81
C LEU A 53 -3.44 -3.75 4.22
N THR A 54 -2.79 -4.87 3.90
CA THR A 54 -3.28 -6.21 4.22
C THR A 54 -3.39 -6.39 5.73
N VAL A 55 -2.37 -5.96 6.49
CA VAL A 55 -2.42 -5.97 7.95
C VAL A 55 -3.47 -4.97 8.49
N ALA A 56 -3.65 -3.81 7.84
CA ALA A 56 -4.68 -2.85 8.21
C ALA A 56 -6.12 -3.36 8.03
N LEU A 57 -6.31 -4.30 7.09
CA LEU A 57 -7.56 -5.00 6.80
C LEU A 57 -7.80 -6.20 7.73
N VAL A 58 -6.76 -6.99 8.00
CA VAL A 58 -6.87 -8.29 8.70
C VAL A 58 -6.70 -8.14 10.22
N VAL A 59 -5.81 -7.26 10.67
CA VAL A 59 -5.39 -7.20 12.08
C VAL A 59 -6.06 -6.03 12.78
N ARG A 60 -6.92 -6.30 13.78
CA ARG A 60 -7.44 -5.25 14.69
C ARG A 60 -6.42 -4.84 15.75
N ASP A 61 -5.38 -5.64 15.96
CA ASP A 61 -4.32 -5.39 16.93
C ASP A 61 -3.43 -4.21 16.52
N ARG A 62 -3.21 -3.27 17.45
CA ARG A 62 -2.45 -2.04 17.18
C ARG A 62 -0.94 -2.25 17.27
N VAL A 63 -0.50 -3.25 18.04
CA VAL A 63 0.94 -3.52 18.23
C VAL A 63 1.53 -4.14 16.97
N ALA A 64 0.82 -5.08 16.34
CA ALA A 64 1.23 -5.68 15.07
C ALA A 64 1.31 -4.65 13.93
N LYS A 65 0.44 -3.64 13.93
CA LYS A 65 0.51 -2.52 12.97
C LYS A 65 1.78 -1.69 13.17
N LEU A 66 2.05 -1.26 14.40
CA LEU A 66 3.23 -0.47 14.73
C LEU A 66 4.54 -1.21 14.42
N ALA A 67 4.59 -2.51 14.71
CA ALA A 67 5.75 -3.35 14.40
C ALA A 67 6.00 -3.44 12.89
N LEU A 68 4.94 -3.59 12.08
CA LEU A 68 5.07 -3.65 10.63
C LEU A 68 5.46 -2.30 10.03
N ASP A 69 4.90 -1.18 10.52
CA ASP A 69 5.27 0.16 10.09
C ASP A 69 6.73 0.47 10.44
N GLY A 70 7.19 0.08 11.63
CA GLY A 70 8.59 0.18 12.03
C GLY A 70 9.52 -0.66 11.16
N ALA A 71 9.16 -1.91 10.87
CA ALA A 71 9.93 -2.78 9.97
C ALA A 71 9.99 -2.22 8.53
N THR A 72 8.91 -1.63 8.07
CA THR A 72 8.82 -0.99 6.74
C THR A 72 9.72 0.24 6.64
N LEU A 73 9.75 1.08 7.69
CA LEU A 73 10.67 2.22 7.77
C LEU A 73 12.13 1.78 7.79
N LEU A 74 12.45 0.71 8.52
CA LEU A 74 13.81 0.16 8.57
C LEU A 74 14.26 -0.39 7.21
N ALA A 75 13.35 -1.01 6.45
CA ALA A 75 13.64 -1.55 5.12
C ALA A 75 13.82 -0.45 4.04
N LEU A 76 13.38 0.78 4.32
CA LEU A 76 13.43 1.93 3.40
C LEU A 76 14.53 2.95 3.77
N LEU A 77 15.21 2.76 4.90
CA LEU A 77 16.40 3.49 5.33
C LEU A 77 17.65 2.93 4.66
#